data_AF-A0A376YAK6-F1
#
_entry.id   AF-A0A376YAK6-F1
#
_cell.length_a   1.000
_cell.length_b   1.000
_cell.length_c   1.000
_cell.angle_alpha   90.00
_cell.angle_beta   90.00
_cell.angle_gamma   90.00
#
_symmetry.space_group_name_H-M   'P 1'
#
loop_
_entity.id
_entity.type
_entity.pdbx_description
1 polymer ?
#
loop_
_entity_poly.entity_id
_entity_poly.type
_entity_poly.pdbx_seq_one_letter_code
_entity_poly.pdbx_strand_id
1 'polypeptide(L)'
;MQRRTMATFRRMTGDNPDAPRWLSYPGFVPQLGNNADSVIFINHYKDYGQLSVISHYSLASCRVYAMIAMATVPAGEILSFTLIFRQKSSMHGKR
;
A
#
# COMPACT_ATOMS: atom_id res chain seq x y z
N MET A 1 4.65 4.07 -0.06
CA MET A 1 3.65 4.86 0.68
C MET A 1 2.54 5.33 -0.27
N GLN A 2 2.49 4.84 -1.52
CA GLN A 2 1.35 4.98 -2.43
C GLN A 2 0.05 4.62 -1.70
N ARG A 3 -1.16 4.80 -2.24
CA ARG A 3 -2.41 4.67 -1.48
C ARG A 3 -2.55 5.64 -0.29
N ARG A 4 -1.72 5.60 0.76
CA ARG A 4 -1.76 6.59 1.87
C ARG A 4 -1.51 8.00 1.32
N THR A 5 -0.44 8.20 0.56
CA THR A 5 -0.14 9.49 -0.07
C THR A 5 -1.28 9.97 -0.98
N MET A 6 -1.88 9.07 -1.75
CA MET A 6 -3.00 9.43 -2.64
C MET A 6 -4.24 9.82 -1.85
N ALA A 7 -4.58 9.08 -0.79
CA ALA A 7 -5.72 9.42 0.05
C ALA A 7 -5.54 10.78 0.75
N THR A 8 -4.33 11.11 1.19
CA THR A 8 -4.00 12.43 1.74
C THR A 8 -4.20 13.54 0.71
N PHE A 9 -3.69 13.38 -0.52
CA PHE A 9 -3.89 14.38 -1.58
C PHE A 9 -5.38 14.57 -1.95
N ARG A 10 -6.13 13.46 -2.05
CA ARG A 10 -7.57 13.51 -2.31
C ARG A 10 -8.34 14.24 -1.21
N ARG A 11 -8.01 14.00 0.06
CA ARG A 11 -8.61 14.72 1.19
C ARG A 11 -8.33 16.22 1.12
N MET A 12 -7.08 16.61 0.89
CA MET A 12 -6.68 18.01 0.92
C MET A 12 -7.29 18.84 -0.21
N THR A 13 -7.55 18.22 -1.36
CA THR A 13 -7.89 18.96 -2.59
C THR A 13 -9.31 18.72 -3.11
N GLY A 14 -10.04 17.75 -2.55
CA GLY A 14 -11.35 17.34 -3.04
C GLY A 14 -11.25 16.77 -4.46
N ASP A 15 -11.01 15.47 -4.59
CA ASP A 15 -10.80 14.81 -5.88
C ASP A 15 -12.12 14.25 -6.45
N ASN A 16 -12.39 14.48 -7.74
CA ASN A 16 -13.55 13.92 -8.45
C ASN A 16 -13.18 12.53 -9.01
N PRO A 17 -13.92 11.45 -8.69
CA PRO A 17 -13.63 10.11 -9.23
C PRO A 17 -13.69 10.01 -10.75
N ASP A 18 -14.54 10.80 -11.42
CA ASP A 18 -14.71 10.74 -12.88
C ASP A 18 -13.65 11.54 -13.65
N ALA A 19 -12.96 12.45 -12.96
CA ALA A 19 -11.88 13.27 -13.49
C ALA A 19 -10.79 13.47 -12.42
N PRO A 20 -10.00 12.42 -12.12
CA PRO A 20 -9.05 12.46 -11.03
C PRO A 20 -7.94 13.48 -11.31
N ARG A 21 -7.78 14.44 -10.40
CA ARG A 21 -6.69 15.43 -10.44
C ARG A 21 -5.34 14.79 -10.11
N TRP A 22 -5.35 13.75 -9.27
CA TRP A 22 -4.13 13.07 -8.82
C TRP A 22 -4.03 11.66 -9.39
N LEU A 23 -2.98 11.42 -10.19
CA LEU A 23 -2.65 10.11 -10.75
C LEU A 23 -1.57 9.42 -9.92
N SER A 24 -1.70 8.10 -9.74
CA SER A 24 -0.74 7.31 -8.97
C SER A 24 0.19 6.53 -9.88
N TYR A 25 1.50 6.80 -9.82
CA TYR A 25 2.52 6.02 -10.52
C TYR A 25 3.65 5.63 -9.54
N PRO A 26 3.64 4.41 -8.97
CA PRO A 26 4.65 3.99 -8.00
C PRO A 26 5.98 3.54 -8.64
N GLY A 27 6.06 3.47 -9.98
CA GLY A 27 7.22 2.96 -10.72
C GLY A 27 7.31 1.44 -10.76
N PHE A 28 7.16 0.78 -9.61
CA PHE A 28 7.16 -0.69 -9.52
C PHE A 28 6.16 -1.20 -8.48
N VAL A 29 5.72 -2.45 -8.65
CA VAL A 29 4.92 -3.17 -7.66
C VAL A 29 5.83 -4.22 -7.01
N PRO A 30 6.17 -4.11 -5.71
CA PRO A 30 7.00 -5.11 -5.04
C PRO A 30 6.29 -6.46 -4.98
N GLN A 31 6.97 -7.52 -5.41
CA GLN A 31 6.51 -8.90 -5.27
C GLN A 31 7.59 -9.70 -4.56
N LEU A 32 7.16 -10.51 -3.59
CA LEU A 32 8.03 -11.38 -2.81
C LEU A 32 7.78 -12.83 -3.18
N GLY A 33 8.85 -13.60 -3.26
CA GLY A 33 8.83 -15.02 -3.58
C GLY A 33 9.73 -15.80 -2.64
N ASN A 34 9.37 -17.06 -2.42
CA ASN A 34 10.23 -18.00 -1.71
C ASN A 34 11.32 -18.48 -2.67
N ASN A 35 12.56 -18.37 -2.22
CA ASN A 35 13.72 -19.05 -2.78
C ASN A 35 14.20 -20.10 -1.77
N ALA A 36 15.09 -21.01 -2.18
CA ALA A 36 15.48 -22.22 -1.44
C ALA A 36 15.56 -22.04 0.09
N ASP A 37 16.25 -20.99 0.57
CA ASP A 37 16.40 -20.71 2.00
C ASP A 37 16.01 -19.28 2.41
N SER A 38 15.38 -18.49 1.52
CA SER A 38 15.14 -17.07 1.78
C SER A 38 13.93 -16.50 1.04
N VAL A 39 13.38 -15.41 1.55
CA VAL A 39 12.39 -14.60 0.84
C VAL A 39 13.11 -13.53 0.05
N ILE A 40 12.89 -13.47 -1.25
CA ILE A 40 13.51 -12.50 -2.15
C ILE A 40 12.44 -11.65 -2.86
N PHE A 41 12.87 -10.51 -3.42
CA PHE A 41 12.04 -9.81 -4.39
C PHE A 41 12.09 -10.53 -5.74
N ILE A 42 10.92 -10.89 -6.28
CA ILE A 42 10.79 -11.50 -7.61
C ILE A 42 11.05 -10.47 -8.69
N ASN A 43 10.65 -9.22 -8.43
CA ASN A 43 10.85 -8.12 -9.35
C ASN A 43 12.27 -7.56 -9.18
N HIS A 44 13.16 -8.00 -10.07
CA HIS A 44 14.51 -7.49 -10.22
C HIS A 44 14.47 -6.12 -10.91
N TYR A 45 14.13 -5.07 -10.16
CA TYR A 45 14.34 -3.72 -10.66
C TYR A 45 15.84 -3.39 -10.50
N LYS A 46 16.54 -3.23 -11.63
CA LYS A 46 17.94 -2.79 -11.66
C LYS A 46 17.99 -1.32 -11.29
N ASP A 47 17.92 -0.99 -10.01
CA ASP A 47 18.37 0.32 -9.53
C ASP A 47 18.83 0.24 -8.07
N TYR A 48 19.96 0.88 -7.82
CA TYR A 48 20.77 0.91 -6.62
C TYR A 48 19.98 1.44 -5.41
N GLY A 49 19.32 0.56 -4.64
CA GLY A 49 18.68 0.97 -3.37
C GLY A 49 17.40 0.24 -2.96
N GLN A 50 17.14 -0.98 -3.44
CA GLN A 50 16.01 -1.76 -2.94
C GLN A 50 16.17 -2.01 -1.44
N LEU A 51 15.18 -1.57 -0.65
CA LEU A 51 15.15 -1.82 0.79
C LEU A 51 15.27 -3.32 1.07
N SER A 52 15.95 -3.68 2.16
CA SER A 52 15.97 -5.07 2.61
C SER A 52 14.54 -5.60 2.77
N VAL A 53 14.36 -6.90 2.57
CA VAL A 53 13.05 -7.57 2.71
C VAL A 53 12.43 -7.27 4.07
N ILE A 54 13.24 -7.25 5.14
CA ILE A 54 12.82 -6.90 6.50
C ILE A 54 12.28 -5.45 6.58
N SER A 55 13.02 -4.48 6.06
CA SER A 55 12.58 -3.07 6.05
C SER A 55 11.32 -2.88 5.21
N HIS A 56 11.17 -3.65 4.12
CA HIS A 56 9.97 -3.63 3.30
C HIS A 56 8.74 -4.16 4.05
N TYR A 57 8.86 -5.30 4.73
CA TYR A 57 7.80 -5.86 5.57
C TYR A 57 7.43 -4.92 6.70
N SER A 58 8.41 -4.36 7.41
CA SER A 58 8.17 -3.40 8.49
C SER A 58 7.35 -2.21 7.98
N LEU A 59 7.78 -1.59 6.87
CA LEU A 59 7.03 -0.48 6.27
C LEU A 59 5.64 -0.90 5.77
N ALA A 60 5.47 -2.09 5.20
CA ALA A 60 4.18 -2.57 4.74
C ALA A 60 3.20 -2.77 5.92
N SER A 61 3.66 -3.43 6.99
CA SER A 61 2.88 -3.66 8.21
C SER A 61 2.54 -2.36 8.92
N CYS A 62 3.52 -1.47 9.13
CA CYS A 62 3.30 -0.15 9.73
C CYS A 62 2.32 0.69 8.92
N ARG A 63 2.32 0.57 7.58
CA ARG A 63 1.35 1.27 6.73
C ARG A 63 -0.06 0.75 6.88
N VAL A 64 -0.25 -0.57 6.98
CA VAL A 64 -1.56 -1.17 7.23
C VAL A 64 -2.08 -0.69 8.58
N TYR A 65 -1.24 -0.75 9.62
CA TYR A 65 -1.60 -0.28 10.96
C TYR A 65 -1.96 1.20 10.97
N ALA A 66 -1.14 2.06 10.35
CA ALA A 66 -1.44 3.48 10.23
C ALA A 66 -2.74 3.73 9.44
N MET A 67 -3.01 3.00 8.37
CA MET A 67 -4.25 3.14 7.61
C MET A 67 -5.48 2.75 8.42
N ILE A 68 -5.39 1.70 9.25
CA ILE A 68 -6.46 1.30 10.17
C ILE A 68 -6.66 2.36 11.25
N ALA A 69 -5.58 2.77 11.93
CA ALA A 69 -5.63 3.78 12.99
C ALA A 69 -6.28 5.09 12.50
N MET A 70 -5.89 5.56 11.31
CA MET A 70 -6.44 6.80 10.74
C MET A 70 -7.91 6.64 10.30
N ALA A 71 -8.35 5.43 9.96
CA ALA A 71 -9.76 5.15 9.65
C ALA A 71 -10.63 5.01 10.91
N THR A 72 -10.04 4.65 12.06
CA THR A 72 -10.75 4.49 13.35
C THR A 72 -10.78 5.76 14.20
N VAL A 73 -9.99 6.78 13.88
CA VAL A 73 -10.00 8.07 14.59
C VAL A 73 -11.28 8.85 14.23
N PRO A 74 -12.07 9.32 15.22
CA PRO A 74 -13.30 10.08 14.98
C PRO A 74 -13.02 11.30 14.09
N ALA A 75 -13.99 11.64 13.23
CA ALA A 75 -13.87 12.70 12.25
C ALA A 75 -13.69 14.06 12.93
N GLY A 76 -12.43 14.44 13.18
CA GLY A 76 -12.11 15.69 13.87
C GLY A 76 -10.62 15.96 14.05
N GLU A 77 -9.80 14.95 14.38
CA GLU A 77 -8.45 15.26 14.89
C GLU A 77 -7.26 15.01 13.95
N ILE A 78 -7.31 14.11 12.95
CA ILE A 78 -6.19 13.91 12.01
C ILE A 78 -6.75 13.58 10.61
N LEU A 79 -5.89 13.36 9.61
CA LEU A 79 -6.13 12.87 8.23
C LEU A 79 -6.96 11.56 8.16
N SER A 80 -8.09 11.45 8.84
CA SER A 80 -9.13 10.44 8.69
C SER A 80 -9.76 10.49 7.31
N PHE A 81 -9.87 9.34 6.66
CA PHE A 81 -10.59 9.14 5.41
C PHE A 81 -11.09 7.71 5.39
N THR A 82 -12.24 7.48 4.74
CA THR A 82 -12.82 6.13 4.67
C THR A 82 -11.97 5.27 3.74
N LEU A 83 -11.32 4.25 4.30
CA LEU A 83 -10.64 3.21 3.53
C LEU A 83 -11.49 1.94 3.50
N ILE A 84 -11.85 1.53 2.28
CA ILE A 84 -12.45 0.22 2.05
C ILE A 84 -11.30 -0.79 1.88
N PHE A 85 -11.17 -1.71 2.85
CA PHE A 85 -10.28 -2.86 2.72
C PHE A 85 -11.01 -3.95 1.95
N ARG A 86 -10.50 -4.28 0.76
CA ARG A 86 -11.03 -5.37 -0.05
C ARG A 86 -10.61 -6.70 0.57
N GLN A 87 -11.57 -7.52 0.99
CA GLN A 87 -11.33 -8.91 1.36
C GLN A 87 -10.90 -9.68 0.11
N LYS A 88 -9.70 -10.27 0.13
CA LYS A 88 -9.22 -11.10 -0.97
C LYS A 88 -9.87 -12.49 -0.82
N SER A 89 -10.70 -12.89 -1.77
CA SER A 89 -11.23 -14.25 -1.82
C SER A 89 -10.06 -15.21 -2.01
N SER A 90 -9.91 -16.15 -1.08
CA SER A 90 -8.99 -17.26 -1.26
C SER A 90 -9.61 -18.22 -2.26
N MET A 91 -9.23 -18.12 -3.53
CA MET A 91 -9.42 -19.24 -4.45
C MET A 91 -8.42 -20.31 -4.06
N HIS A 92 -8.78 -21.13 -3.07
CA HIS A 92 -8.16 -22.42 -2.87
C HIS A 92 -8.63 -23.33 -4.01
N GLY A 93 -7.98 -23.19 -5.16
CA GLY A 93 -8.12 -24.13 -6.26
C GLY A 93 -7.74 -25.51 -5.75
N LYS A 94 -8.75 -26.37 -5.54
CA LYS A 94 -8.52 -27.80 -5.49
C LYS A 94 -8.20 -28.25 -6.91
N ARG A 95 -7.12 -29.02 -7.01
CA ARG A 95 -6.56 -29.75 -8.17
C ARG A 95 -5.47 -29.02 -8.92
#